data_AF-A0A170XXB4-F1
#
_entry.id   AF-A0A170XXB4-F1
#
_cell.length_a   1.000
_cell.length_b   1.000
_cell.length_c   1.000
_cell.angle_alpha   90.00
_cell.angle_beta   90.00
_cell.angle_gamma   90.00
#
_symmetry.space_group_name_H-M   'P 1'
#
loop_
_entity.id
_entity.type
_entity.pdbx_description
1 polymer ?
#
loop_
_entity_poly.entity_id
_entity_poly.type
_entity_poly.pdbx_seq_one_letter_code
_entity_poly.pdbx_strand_id
1 'polypeptide(L)'
;MSGTPIKQQSTAAFHAQAVVSFAVSLAATAVGTVRLDAGARVRALLAVAVLYPVTSALTLAKVIRDRQEAGRLANRADQARPEELLAAHDPFEKP
;
A
#
# COMPACT_ATOMS: atom_id res chain seq x y z
N MET A 1 23.34 15.46 -4.81
CA MET A 1 22.26 16.15 -5.56
C MET A 1 20.94 15.57 -5.09
N SER A 2 20.35 16.16 -4.05
CA SER A 2 19.13 15.66 -3.41
C SER A 2 17.92 16.01 -4.28
N GLY A 3 17.44 15.05 -5.05
CA GLY A 3 16.19 15.20 -5.78
C GLY A 3 15.04 15.26 -4.78
N THR A 4 14.34 16.40 -4.71
CA THR A 4 13.11 16.55 -3.93
C THR A 4 12.14 15.46 -4.36
N PRO A 5 11.71 14.54 -3.47
CA PRO A 5 10.77 13.51 -3.85
C PRO A 5 9.44 14.20 -4.16
N ILE A 6 9.08 14.26 -5.45
CA ILE A 6 7.77 14.71 -5.90
C ILE A 6 6.75 13.79 -5.24
N LYS A 7 6.03 14.31 -4.24
CA LYS A 7 4.94 13.59 -3.58
C LYS A 7 3.75 13.58 -4.54
N GLN A 8 3.76 12.64 -5.48
CA GLN A 8 2.71 12.50 -6.48
C GLN A 8 1.43 12.00 -5.79
N GLN A 9 0.54 12.92 -5.43
CA GLN A 9 -0.75 12.61 -4.83
C GLN A 9 -1.73 12.28 -5.95
N SER A 10 -2.25 11.05 -5.96
CA SER A 10 -3.37 10.69 -6.83
C SER A 10 -4.61 11.49 -6.41
N THR A 11 -5.34 12.02 -7.38
CA THR A 11 -6.60 12.73 -7.11
C THR A 11 -7.66 11.74 -6.63
N ALA A 12 -8.62 12.21 -5.82
CA ALA A 12 -9.71 11.37 -5.32
C ALA A 12 -10.52 10.71 -6.46
N ALA A 13 -10.66 11.41 -7.59
CA ALA A 13 -11.32 10.90 -8.79
C ALA A 13 -10.56 9.70 -9.40
N PHE A 14 -9.22 9.79 -9.52
CA PHE A 14 -8.41 8.70 -10.06
C PHE A 14 -8.43 7.47 -9.15
N HIS A 15 -8.40 7.68 -7.84
CA HIS A 15 -8.56 6.59 -6.87
C HIS A 15 -9.93 5.90 -7.02
N ALA A 16 -11.01 6.67 -7.07
CA ALA A 16 -12.36 6.12 -7.25
C ALA A 16 -12.48 5.34 -8.57
N GLN A 17 -11.95 5.87 -9.67
CA GLN A 17 -11.89 5.18 -10.95
C GLN A 17 -11.15 3.84 -10.84
N ALA A 18 -9.97 3.82 -10.22
CA ALA A 18 -9.19 2.58 -10.07
C ALA A 18 -9.97 1.50 -9.29
N VAL A 19 -10.66 1.89 -8.21
CA VAL A 19 -11.50 0.96 -7.41
C VAL A 19 -12.66 0.43 -8.24
N VAL A 20 -13.35 1.30 -8.99
CA VAL A 20 -14.46 0.88 -9.85
C VAL A 20 -13.98 -0.03 -10.98
N SER A 21 -12.90 0.32 -11.68
CA SER A 21 -12.32 -0.52 -12.74
C SER A 21 -11.90 -1.89 -12.23
N PHE A 22 -11.31 -1.95 -11.04
CA PHE A 22 -10.95 -3.21 -10.40
C PHE A 22 -12.19 -4.06 -10.06
N ALA A 23 -13.23 -3.45 -9.48
CA ALA A 23 -14.48 -4.14 -9.17
C ALA A 23 -15.18 -4.68 -10.42
N VAL A 24 -15.25 -3.87 -11.49
CA VAL A 24 -15.81 -4.29 -12.78
C VAL A 24 -15.02 -5.43 -13.40
N SER A 25 -13.68 -5.36 -13.37
CA SER A 25 -12.80 -6.44 -13.84
C SER A 25 -13.07 -7.74 -13.08
N LEU A 26 -13.10 -7.69 -11.75
CA LEU A 26 -13.33 -8.87 -10.91
C LEU A 26 -14.70 -9.50 -11.17
N ALA A 27 -15.74 -8.66 -11.32
CA ALA A 27 -17.09 -9.11 -11.66
C ALA A 27 -17.15 -9.76 -13.05
N ALA A 28 -16.52 -9.14 -14.05
CA ALA A 28 -16.47 -9.69 -15.40
C ALA A 28 -15.75 -11.05 -15.44
N THR A 29 -14.63 -11.19 -14.73
CA THR A 29 -13.92 -12.48 -14.59
C THR A 29 -14.81 -13.52 -13.89
N ALA A 30 -15.47 -13.16 -12.79
CA ALA A 30 -16.36 -14.07 -12.08
C ALA A 30 -17.53 -14.56 -12.95
N VAL A 31 -18.18 -13.65 -13.69
CA VAL A 31 -19.22 -13.99 -14.67
C VAL A 31 -18.66 -14.93 -15.75
N GLY A 32 -17.46 -14.64 -16.26
CA GLY A 32 -16.77 -15.51 -17.22
C GLY A 32 -16.53 -16.92 -16.66
N THR A 33 -16.03 -17.04 -15.44
CA THR A 33 -15.80 -18.34 -14.77
C THR A 33 -17.11 -19.10 -14.52
N VAL A 34 -18.23 -18.40 -14.27
CA VAL A 34 -19.54 -19.03 -14.08
C VAL A 34 -20.17 -19.47 -15.40
N ARG A 35 -20.02 -18.69 -16.46
CA ARG A 35 -20.59 -18.98 -17.79
C ARG A 35 -19.74 -19.94 -18.63
N LEU A 36 -18.51 -20.22 -18.20
CA LEU A 36 -17.62 -21.17 -18.85
C LEU A 36 -18.24 -22.58 -18.82
N ASP A 37 -18.35 -23.19 -20.00
CA ASP A 37 -18.76 -24.59 -20.13
C ASP A 37 -17.59 -25.51 -19.74
N ALA A 38 -17.44 -25.70 -18.43
CA ALA A 38 -16.40 -26.52 -17.84
C ALA A 38 -16.96 -27.29 -16.63
N GLY A 39 -16.38 -28.45 -16.35
CA GLY A 39 -16.73 -29.25 -15.19
C GLY A 39 -16.55 -28.48 -13.88
N ALA A 40 -17.39 -28.78 -12.88
CA ALA A 40 -17.42 -28.09 -11.59
C ALA A 40 -16.04 -28.01 -10.90
N ARG A 41 -15.21 -29.05 -10.99
CA ARG A 41 -13.85 -29.06 -10.42
C ARG A 41 -12.93 -28.02 -11.06
N VAL A 42 -12.96 -27.90 -12.39
CA VAL A 42 -12.14 -26.93 -13.13
C VAL A 42 -12.59 -25.51 -12.81
N ARG A 43 -13.91 -25.29 -12.74
CA ARG A 43 -14.48 -23.98 -12.35
C ARG A 43 -14.09 -23.59 -10.93
N ALA A 44 -14.12 -24.52 -9.98
CA ALA A 44 -13.68 -24.27 -8.61
C ALA A 44 -12.18 -23.92 -8.55
N LEU A 45 -11.34 -24.65 -9.28
CA LEU A 45 -9.90 -24.35 -9.36
C LEU A 45 -9.64 -22.96 -9.94
N LEU A 46 -10.34 -22.58 -11.02
CA LEU A 46 -10.24 -21.26 -11.65
C LEU A 46 -10.71 -20.15 -10.71
N ALA A 47 -11.80 -20.36 -9.97
CA ALA A 47 -12.29 -19.39 -8.99
C ALA A 47 -11.23 -19.13 -7.91
N VAL A 48 -10.59 -20.18 -7.37
CA VAL A 48 -9.51 -20.04 -6.39
C VAL A 48 -8.27 -19.39 -7.01
N ALA A 49 -7.91 -19.77 -8.25
CA ALA A 49 -6.77 -19.22 -8.97
C ALA A 49 -6.90 -17.71 -9.25
N VAL A 50 -8.12 -17.16 -9.29
CA VAL A 50 -8.36 -15.71 -9.41
C VAL A 50 -8.42 -15.06 -8.03
N LEU A 51 -9.20 -15.60 -7.10
CA LEU A 51 -9.48 -14.96 -5.81
C LEU A 51 -8.27 -14.94 -4.86
N TYR A 52 -7.47 -16.01 -4.84
CA TYR A 52 -6.35 -16.13 -3.91
C TYR A 52 -5.21 -15.14 -4.24
N PRO A 53 -4.73 -15.01 -5.49
CA PRO A 53 -3.72 -14.01 -5.84
C PRO A 53 -4.19 -12.58 -5.60
N VAL A 54 -5.46 -12.28 -5.90
CA VAL A 54 -6.05 -10.95 -5.63
C VAL A 54 -5.96 -10.62 -4.14
N THR A 55 -6.40 -11.55 -3.28
CA THR A 55 -6.38 -11.34 -1.83
C THR A 55 -4.95 -11.23 -1.31
N SER A 56 -4.04 -12.08 -1.79
CA SER A 56 -2.63 -12.08 -1.40
C SER A 56 -1.93 -10.78 -1.83
N ALA A 57 -2.18 -10.29 -3.04
CA ALA A 57 -1.61 -9.04 -3.54
C ALA A 57 -2.07 -7.84 -2.71
N LEU A 58 -3.36 -7.79 -2.32
CA LEU A 58 -3.87 -6.73 -1.44
C LEU A 58 -3.25 -6.79 -0.04
N THR A 59 -3.05 -7.99 0.51
CA THR A 59 -2.36 -8.18 1.80
C THR A 59 -0.90 -7.74 1.71
N LEU A 60 -0.19 -8.15 0.66
CA LEU A 60 1.20 -7.75 0.42
C LEU A 60 1.32 -6.23 0.25
N ALA A 61 0.39 -5.60 -0.49
CA ALA A 61 0.35 -4.15 -0.63
C ALA A 61 0.16 -3.42 0.70
N LYS A 62 -0.69 -3.96 1.60
CA LYS A 62 -0.83 -3.45 2.97
C LYS A 62 0.48 -3.58 3.74
N VAL A 63 1.08 -4.77 3.79
CA VAL A 63 2.35 -5.00 4.50
C VAL A 63 3.45 -4.04 4.02
N ILE A 64 3.57 -3.81 2.71
CA ILE A 64 4.54 -2.86 2.15
C ILE A 64 4.23 -1.43 2.62
N ARG A 65 2.96 -1.00 2.57
CA ARG A 65 2.53 0.33 3.03
C ARG A 65 2.80 0.52 4.52
N ASP A 66 2.45 -0.47 5.34
CA ASP A 66 2.64 -0.44 6.79
C ASP A 66 4.13 -0.32 7.14
N ARG A 67 5.01 -1.01 6.41
CA ARG A 67 6.48 -0.87 6.56
C ARG A 67 6.99 0.51 6.17
N GLN A 68 6.44 1.11 5.10
CA GLN A 68 6.80 2.48 4.70
C GLN A 68 6.34 3.51 5.72
N GLU A 69 5.15 3.35 6.30
CA GLU A 69 4.63 4.22 7.34
C GLU A 69 5.44 4.11 8.63
N ALA A 70 5.75 2.89 9.08
CA ALA A 70 6.61 2.65 10.25
C ALA A 70 8.00 3.29 10.10
N GLY A 71 8.64 3.16 8.94
CA GLY A 71 9.95 3.80 8.69
C GLY A 71 9.91 5.33 8.72
N ARG A 72 8.81 5.94 8.27
CA ARG A 72 8.63 7.41 8.36
C ARG A 72 8.47 7.88 9.80
N LEU A 73 7.78 7.09 10.64
CA LEU A 73 7.62 7.41 12.06
C LEU A 73 8.92 7.23 12.84
N ALA A 74 9.66 6.14 12.59
CA ALA A 74 10.97 5.90 13.19
C ALA A 74 11.96 7.03 12.87
N ASN A 75 12.06 7.45 11.60
CA ASN A 75 12.93 8.56 11.21
C ASN A 75 12.56 9.90 11.89
N ARG A 76 11.27 10.15 12.19
CA ARG A 76 10.87 11.35 12.92
C ARG A 76 11.28 11.28 14.39
N ALA A 77 11.11 10.11 15.03
CA ALA A 77 11.55 9.90 16.40
C ALA A 77 13.08 9.99 16.52
N ASP A 78 13.81 9.44 15.56
CA ASP A 78 15.27 9.53 15.51
C ASP A 78 15.78 10.94 15.17
N GLN A 79 14.98 11.81 14.55
CA GLN A 79 15.29 13.24 14.41
C GLN A 79 15.01 14.01 15.70
N ALA A 80 13.95 13.63 16.44
CA ALA A 80 13.55 14.25 17.71
C ALA A 80 14.55 14.09 18.86
N ARG A 81 15.28 12.98 18.89
CA ARG A 81 16.26 12.69 19.94
C ARG A 81 17.55 13.51 19.86
N PRO A 82 18.22 13.65 18.71
CA PRO A 82 19.41 14.49 18.59
C PRO A 82 19.09 15.97 18.74
N GLU A 83 17.92 16.47 18.31
CA GLU A 83 17.52 17.86 18.56
C GLU A 83 17.28 18.13 20.05
N GLU A 84 16.74 17.17 20.81
CA GLU A 84 16.66 17.26 22.28
C GLU A 84 18.06 17.24 22.94
N LEU A 85 18.96 16.36 22.50
CA LEU A 85 20.32 16.29 23.03
C LEU A 85 21.15 17.55 22.69
N LEU A 86 20.94 18.14 21.50
CA LEU A 86 21.55 19.40 21.09
C LEU A 86 20.95 20.58 21.88
N ALA A 87 19.64 20.56 22.18
CA ALA A 87 18.99 21.58 22.99
C ALA A 87 19.36 21.50 24.48
N ALA A 88 19.56 20.29 25.01
CA ALA A 88 20.00 20.06 26.39
C ALA A 88 21.50 20.37 26.60
N HIS A 89 22.29 20.41 25.52
CA HIS A 89 23.70 20.77 25.55
C HIS A 89 23.86 22.12 24.85
N ASP A 90 23.43 23.21 25.51
CA ASP A 90 23.70 24.58 25.07
C ASP A 90 25.08 25.02 25.56
N PRO A 91 26.12 25.08 24.70
CA PRO A 91 27.47 25.47 25.10
C PRO A 91 27.61 26.99 25.35
N PHE A 92 26.53 27.78 25.26
CA PHE A 92 26.57 29.24 25.43
C PHE A 92 25.94 29.76 26.73
N GLU A 93 25.46 28.89 27.63
CA GLU A 93 25.22 29.29 29.03
C GLU A 93 26.58 29.50 29.73
N LYS A 94 27.11 30.72 29.63
CA LYS A 94 28.17 31.22 30.51
C LYS A 94 27.56 31.75 31.82
N PRO A 95 28.31 31.70 32.95
CA PRO A 95 27.82 32.03 34.28
C PRO A 95 27.38 33.50 34.44
#